data_AF-A0A8B9ESH9-F1
#
_entry.id   AF-A0A8B9ESH9-F1
#
_cell.length_a   1.000
_cell.length_b   1.000
_cell.length_c   1.000
_cell.angle_alpha   90.00
_cell.angle_beta   90.00
_cell.angle_gamma   90.00
#
_symmetry.space_group_name_H-M   'P 1'
#
loop_
_entity.id
_entity.type
_entity.pdbx_description
1 polymer ?
#
loop_
_entity_poly.entity_id
_entity_poly.type
_entity_poly.pdbx_seq_one_letter_code
_entity_poly.pdbx_strand_id
1 'polypeptide(L)'
;MGDWKTVTVPVLSSDSKNIFQYTSEKKISPPSMNSQVLRLPLPSSKSMHSFFSAFCTEENIEQSISYLNRELTTLGFPSIYVEPKGKELNLISIINCMNELLVQQHKNLRAQEEVEMQHLKLGSDMDHLQNSYAKLKEQLELSKREIVGLQERDRQLQSKNRNLHQLLKNEKDEVQKLQNIISSRATQYNHDMKRKEREYNKLKERLHQLVMNKKDKKIAMEVLNYVGRADGKRGAWRTDKTEARNEEEMYKVLLSDYEQRQKQLLVENAELKKVLQQMKKEIISLLPPQKQKPKERSEDGPVLSDLEEDIGELNKENMWELSCETVREQLTNSIRKQWRMLKNHVEKLDNQVSRVHSRALDDKDVISREDHELKTEKLELEIQQCKEMIKTQQQLLQQQLMSPCDDDTTLLLQDCYLLEERERLQEEWRLFREQKKNFEKERRSFTEAAIRLGLERKAFEEDRGAWLKQQFLSMSTDYKHSENVTTPSAFLGKDINLNKREILPVSLTVCLYLSG
;
A
#
# COMPACT_ATOMS: atom_id res chain seq x y z
N MET A 1 -37.52 32.16 7.01
CA MET A 1 -37.35 32.46 8.45
C MET A 1 -36.99 31.17 9.14
N GLY A 2 -35.88 31.16 9.86
CA GLY A 2 -35.27 30.00 10.49
C GLY A 2 -33.74 30.14 10.42
N ASP A 3 -33.20 30.93 11.34
CA ASP A 3 -31.77 31.26 11.45
C ASP A 3 -30.94 30.02 11.81
N TRP A 4 -30.04 29.63 10.92
CA TRP A 4 -28.94 28.71 11.25
C TRP A 4 -27.70 29.55 11.50
N LYS A 5 -27.33 29.65 12.78
CA LYS A 5 -26.13 30.35 13.24
C LYS A 5 -24.88 29.68 12.66
N THR A 6 -24.11 30.48 11.94
CA THR A 6 -22.78 30.17 11.44
C THR A 6 -21.84 29.91 12.63
N VAL A 7 -21.40 28.67 12.83
CA VAL A 7 -20.26 28.37 13.71
C VAL A 7 -18.99 28.59 12.90
N THR A 8 -18.47 29.80 12.96
CA THR A 8 -17.13 30.17 12.49
C THR A 8 -16.08 29.49 13.36
N VAL A 9 -15.36 28.53 12.79
CA VAL A 9 -14.11 28.02 13.36
C VAL A 9 -13.06 29.14 13.26
N PRO A 10 -12.38 29.54 14.34
CA PRO A 10 -11.36 30.57 14.26
C PRO A 10 -10.15 30.06 13.49
N VAL A 11 -9.82 30.75 12.40
CA VAL A 11 -8.49 30.72 11.78
C VAL A 11 -7.53 31.38 12.76
N LEU A 12 -6.65 30.61 13.40
CA LEU A 12 -5.52 31.19 14.12
C LEU A 12 -4.48 31.65 13.09
N SER A 13 -4.47 32.96 12.89
CA SER A 13 -3.40 33.69 12.23
C SER A 13 -2.12 33.64 13.04
N SER A 14 -1.02 33.53 12.32
CA SER A 14 0.36 33.75 12.71
C SER A 14 0.53 35.10 13.43
N ASP A 15 0.73 35.07 14.75
CA ASP A 15 1.64 35.96 15.48
C ASP A 15 1.56 35.66 16.99
N SER A 16 2.50 34.84 17.48
CA SER A 16 2.84 34.79 18.90
C SER A 16 4.37 34.65 19.03
N LYS A 17 5.04 35.80 18.87
CA LYS A 17 6.38 36.00 19.40
C LYS A 17 6.29 36.08 20.93
N ASN A 18 7.15 35.30 21.58
CA ASN A 18 7.50 35.27 23.00
C ASN A 18 6.64 34.40 23.94
N ILE A 19 7.38 33.60 24.74
CA ILE A 19 6.99 32.82 25.93
C ILE A 19 6.45 31.41 25.55
N PHE A 20 7.21 30.32 25.54
CA PHE A 20 8.19 29.81 26.52
C PHE A 20 9.38 29.11 25.82
N GLN A 21 10.57 29.69 25.93
CA GLN A 21 11.83 28.96 25.85
C GLN A 21 12.27 28.67 27.29
N TYR A 22 11.92 27.49 27.80
CA TYR A 22 12.70 26.84 28.86
C TYR A 22 13.55 25.77 28.19
N THR A 23 14.57 26.22 27.47
CA THR A 23 15.73 25.39 27.15
C THR A 23 16.52 25.22 28.43
N SER A 24 16.35 24.09 29.12
CA SER A 24 17.38 23.62 30.04
C SER A 24 18.56 23.18 29.17
N GLU A 25 19.52 24.08 28.97
CA GLU A 25 20.86 23.73 28.53
C GLU A 25 21.49 22.81 29.58
N LYS A 26 21.35 21.49 29.42
CA LYS A 26 22.32 20.57 29.98
C LYS A 26 23.51 20.54 29.03
N LYS A 27 24.48 21.40 29.32
CA LYS A 27 25.85 21.24 28.83
C LYS A 27 26.26 19.79 29.06
N ILE A 28 26.44 19.05 27.97
CA ILE A 28 27.11 17.76 27.98
C ILE A 28 28.57 18.10 28.25
N SER A 29 28.93 18.12 29.54
CA SER A 29 30.31 17.98 29.94
C SER A 29 30.83 16.67 29.34
N PRO A 30 32.01 16.65 28.71
CA PRO A 30 32.63 15.39 28.30
C PRO A 30 32.82 14.52 29.56
N PRO A 31 32.83 13.18 29.46
CA PRO A 31 33.20 12.34 30.58
C PRO A 31 34.70 12.46 30.81
N SER A 32 35.13 13.58 31.38
CA SER A 32 36.43 13.73 32.03
C SER A 32 36.29 13.18 33.44
N MET A 33 36.30 11.87 33.55
CA MET A 33 36.65 11.12 34.76
C MET A 33 37.49 9.96 34.20
N ASN A 34 38.83 9.92 34.20
CA ASN A 34 39.80 10.46 35.14
C ASN A 34 39.31 10.54 36.59
N SER A 35 38.43 9.60 36.96
CA SER A 35 38.64 8.94 38.23
C SER A 35 39.87 8.07 38.02
N GLN A 36 41.03 8.67 38.28
CA GLN A 36 42.06 7.96 39.01
C GLN A 36 41.35 7.38 40.23
N VAL A 37 40.72 6.22 40.06
CA VAL A 37 40.69 5.24 41.12
C VAL A 37 42.17 5.08 41.37
N LEU A 38 42.63 5.74 42.43
CA LEU A 38 43.72 5.19 43.23
C LEU A 38 43.24 3.78 43.53
N ARG A 39 43.52 2.86 42.59
CA ARG A 39 43.90 1.52 42.91
C ARG A 39 45.10 1.75 43.81
N LEU A 40 44.84 2.00 45.09
CA LEU A 40 45.61 1.32 46.11
C LEU A 40 45.71 -0.10 45.56
N PRO A 41 46.91 -0.59 45.25
CA PRO A 41 47.07 -1.98 44.97
C PRO A 41 46.44 -2.66 46.19
N LEU A 42 45.24 -3.21 46.01
CA LEU A 42 44.81 -4.31 46.83
C LEU A 42 46.02 -5.23 46.79
N PRO A 43 46.64 -5.59 47.92
CA PRO A 43 47.71 -6.55 47.89
C PRO A 43 47.07 -7.82 47.32
N SER A 44 47.22 -7.96 46.00
CA SER A 44 47.09 -9.19 45.27
C SER A 44 47.74 -10.22 46.18
N SER A 45 47.00 -11.28 46.49
CA SER A 45 47.49 -12.45 47.19
C SER A 45 48.63 -13.08 46.37
N LYS A 46 49.77 -12.41 46.36
CA LYS A 46 51.04 -12.93 45.89
C LYS A 46 51.71 -13.43 47.15
N SER A 47 51.90 -14.75 47.14
CA SER A 47 52.59 -15.52 48.16
C SER A 47 51.76 -15.91 49.38
N MET A 48 50.74 -16.75 49.15
CA MET A 48 50.52 -17.87 50.06
C MET A 48 51.64 -18.88 49.80
N HIS A 49 52.89 -18.58 50.19
CA HIS A 49 54.02 -19.51 50.41
C HIS A 49 55.28 -18.71 50.80
N SER A 50 55.29 -18.11 52.00
CA SER A 50 56.56 -17.84 52.69
C SER A 50 56.75 -18.93 53.74
N PHE A 51 57.13 -20.11 53.28
CA PHE A 51 57.48 -21.21 54.16
C PHE A 51 58.94 -21.04 54.62
N PHE A 52 59.07 -20.71 55.90
CA PHE A 52 60.25 -20.89 56.78
C PHE A 52 61.44 -19.93 56.66
N SER A 53 61.24 -18.68 57.08
CA SER A 53 62.22 -18.04 57.98
C SER A 53 61.58 -17.94 59.36
N ALA A 54 62.16 -18.59 60.37
CA ALA A 54 61.62 -18.52 61.73
C ALA A 54 61.66 -17.07 62.22
N PHE A 55 60.50 -16.53 62.59
CA PHE A 55 60.38 -15.16 63.11
C PHE A 55 61.24 -14.96 64.38
N CYS A 56 61.32 -15.99 65.23
CA CYS A 56 62.10 -15.99 66.45
C CYS A 56 63.21 -17.06 66.39
N THR A 57 64.45 -16.66 66.71
CA THR A 57 65.62 -17.53 66.89
C THR A 57 66.24 -17.23 68.27
N GLU A 58 67.13 -18.10 68.77
CA GLU A 58 67.74 -17.92 70.10
C GLU A 58 68.50 -16.59 70.24
N GLU A 59 69.07 -16.08 69.15
CA GLU A 59 69.84 -14.83 69.12
C GLU A 59 68.97 -13.57 69.13
N ASN A 60 67.70 -13.65 68.71
CA ASN A 60 66.82 -12.50 68.53
C ASN A 60 65.59 -12.49 69.48
N ILE A 61 65.53 -13.42 70.43
CA ILE A 61 64.35 -13.67 71.26
C ILE A 61 63.87 -12.42 72.04
N GLU A 62 64.78 -11.65 72.66
CA GLU A 62 64.42 -10.44 73.40
C GLU A 62 63.84 -9.35 72.47
N GLN A 63 64.40 -9.22 71.27
CA GLN A 63 63.95 -8.24 70.27
C GLN A 63 62.59 -8.66 69.69
N SER A 64 62.40 -9.95 69.42
CA SER A 64 61.16 -10.54 68.94
C SER A 64 60.01 -10.41 69.94
N ILE A 65 60.28 -10.65 71.23
CA ILE A 65 59.32 -10.45 72.33
C ILE A 65 58.94 -8.97 72.46
N SER A 66 59.93 -8.07 72.46
CA SER A 66 59.69 -6.62 72.54
C SER A 66 58.86 -6.10 71.37
N TYR A 67 59.17 -6.57 70.15
CA TYR A 67 58.39 -6.28 68.94
C TYR A 67 56.96 -6.80 69.06
N LEU A 68 56.77 -8.08 69.41
CA LEU A 68 55.43 -8.66 69.59
C LEU A 68 54.63 -7.90 70.64
N ASN A 69 55.23 -7.60 71.80
CA ASN A 69 54.56 -6.82 72.84
C ASN A 69 54.09 -5.45 72.32
N ARG A 70 54.94 -4.77 71.54
CA ARG A 70 54.61 -3.46 70.94
C ARG A 70 53.48 -3.57 69.93
N GLU A 71 53.51 -4.54 69.02
CA GLU A 71 52.46 -4.74 68.02
C GLU A 71 51.13 -5.13 68.69
N LEU A 72 51.17 -6.05 69.65
CA LEU A 72 49.99 -6.47 70.41
C LEU A 72 49.38 -5.29 71.18
N THR A 73 50.20 -4.50 71.87
CA THR A 73 49.71 -3.31 72.59
C THR A 73 49.13 -2.27 71.63
N THR A 74 49.72 -2.12 70.44
CA THR A 74 49.25 -1.20 69.38
C THR A 74 47.90 -1.65 68.81
N LEU A 75 47.67 -2.96 68.72
CA LEU A 75 46.38 -3.55 68.35
C LEU A 75 45.37 -3.57 69.52
N GLY A 76 45.76 -3.07 70.69
CA GLY A 76 44.89 -2.92 71.87
C GLY A 76 44.90 -4.11 72.84
N PHE A 77 45.82 -5.07 72.68
CA PHE A 77 45.94 -6.22 73.59
C PHE A 77 46.76 -5.88 74.86
N PRO A 78 46.54 -6.60 75.98
CA PRO A 78 47.36 -6.47 77.18
C PRO A 78 48.84 -6.79 76.95
N SER A 79 49.72 -6.09 77.68
CA SER A 79 51.16 -6.36 77.66
C SER A 79 51.48 -7.79 78.11
N ILE A 80 52.44 -8.43 77.45
CA ILE A 80 52.90 -9.79 77.78
C ILE A 80 53.88 -9.83 78.96
N TYR A 81 54.30 -8.66 79.48
CA TYR A 81 55.16 -8.54 80.67
C TYR A 81 54.36 -8.47 81.97
N VAL A 82 54.90 -9.05 83.04
CA VAL A 82 54.42 -8.89 84.42
C VAL A 82 54.89 -7.53 84.95
N GLU A 83 53.99 -6.53 84.94
CA GLU A 83 54.21 -5.17 85.48
C GLU A 83 55.33 -4.34 84.80
N PRO A 84 55.28 -2.99 84.83
CA PRO A 84 56.17 -2.13 84.03
C PRO A 84 57.66 -2.14 84.44
N LYS A 85 58.03 -2.91 85.49
CA LYS A 85 59.40 -2.97 86.02
C LYS A 85 60.01 -4.39 86.01
N GLY A 86 59.24 -5.42 85.64
CA GLY A 86 59.70 -6.80 85.59
C GLY A 86 59.98 -7.26 84.15
N LYS A 87 61.15 -7.88 83.91
CA LYS A 87 61.47 -8.56 82.63
C LYS A 87 60.82 -9.95 82.51
N GLU A 88 59.93 -10.31 83.42
CA GLU A 88 59.30 -11.63 83.46
C GLU A 88 58.05 -11.68 82.57
N LEU A 89 57.93 -12.76 81.80
CA LEU A 89 56.81 -12.99 80.89
C LEU A 89 55.61 -13.54 81.65
N ASN A 90 54.43 -12.97 81.41
CA ASN A 90 53.19 -13.49 81.93
C ASN A 90 52.61 -14.53 80.95
N LEU A 91 52.82 -15.81 81.24
CA LEU A 91 52.31 -16.91 80.41
C LEU A 91 50.79 -16.86 80.22
N ILE A 92 50.04 -16.43 81.24
CA ILE A 92 48.57 -16.33 81.19
C ILE A 92 48.16 -15.21 80.24
N SER A 93 48.80 -14.03 80.32
CA SER A 93 48.56 -12.93 79.38
C SER A 93 48.88 -13.35 77.95
N ILE A 94 49.98 -14.09 77.73
CA ILE A 94 50.37 -14.58 76.39
C ILE A 94 49.30 -15.53 75.83
N ILE A 95 48.87 -16.53 76.59
CA ILE A 95 47.86 -17.50 76.14
C ILE A 95 46.52 -16.82 75.85
N ASN A 96 46.09 -15.89 76.70
CA ASN A 96 44.86 -15.13 76.48
C ASN A 96 44.97 -14.23 75.24
N CYS A 97 46.09 -13.50 75.08
CA CYS A 97 46.35 -12.71 73.87
C CYS A 97 46.34 -13.58 72.62
N MET A 98 46.94 -14.78 72.64
CA MET A 98 46.89 -15.72 71.52
C MET A 98 45.46 -16.18 71.20
N ASN A 99 44.66 -16.50 72.22
CA ASN A 99 43.28 -16.89 72.02
C ASN A 99 42.44 -15.73 71.45
N GLU A 100 42.61 -14.51 71.96
CA GLU A 100 41.93 -13.32 71.44
C GLU A 100 42.36 -12.99 70.01
N LEU A 101 43.64 -13.14 69.66
CA LEU A 101 44.13 -13.01 68.28
C LEU A 101 43.48 -14.03 67.35
N LEU A 102 43.37 -15.30 67.76
CA LEU A 102 42.69 -16.34 66.98
C LEU A 102 41.20 -16.03 66.81
N VAL A 103 40.53 -15.61 67.88
CA VAL A 103 39.11 -15.19 67.81
C VAL A 103 38.95 -13.99 66.88
N GLN A 104 39.87 -13.01 66.95
CA GLN A 104 39.84 -11.83 66.09
C GLN A 104 40.14 -12.18 64.64
N GLN A 105 41.08 -13.09 64.37
CA GLN A 105 41.35 -13.61 63.02
C GLN A 105 40.10 -14.27 62.43
N HIS A 106 39.42 -15.15 63.18
CA HIS A 106 38.18 -15.77 62.72
C HIS A 106 37.05 -14.76 62.48
N LYS A 107 36.94 -13.72 63.32
CA LYS A 107 35.99 -12.61 63.10
C LYS A 107 36.32 -11.81 61.84
N ASN A 108 37.59 -11.47 61.64
CA ASN A 108 38.06 -10.74 60.47
C ASN A 108 37.84 -11.54 59.18
N LEU A 109 38.10 -12.85 59.20
CA LEU A 109 37.87 -13.72 58.06
C LEU A 109 36.39 -13.75 57.67
N ARG A 110 35.48 -13.93 58.64
CA ARG A 110 34.03 -13.88 58.39
C ARG A 110 33.58 -12.51 57.87
N ALA A 111 34.11 -11.42 58.42
CA ALA A 111 33.79 -10.07 57.94
C ALA A 111 34.30 -9.86 56.50
N GLN A 112 35.47 -10.40 56.16
CA GLN A 112 36.01 -10.37 54.81
C GLN A 112 35.13 -11.17 53.84
N GLU A 113 34.74 -12.40 54.18
CA GLU A 113 33.84 -13.24 53.39
C GLU A 113 32.49 -12.54 53.14
N GLU A 114 31.92 -11.90 54.16
CA GLU A 114 30.68 -11.13 54.04
C GLU A 114 30.85 -9.96 53.05
N VAL A 115 31.93 -9.18 53.17
CA VAL A 115 32.21 -8.07 52.24
C VAL A 115 32.43 -8.56 50.81
N GLU A 116 33.14 -9.68 50.62
CA GLU A 116 33.33 -10.30 49.30
C GLU A 116 31.99 -10.76 48.70
N MET A 117 31.11 -11.36 49.50
CA MET A 117 29.76 -11.73 49.08
C MET A 117 28.93 -10.51 48.69
N GLN A 118 28.96 -9.45 49.48
CA GLN A 118 28.26 -8.20 49.16
C GLN A 118 28.81 -7.56 47.89
N HIS A 119 30.13 -7.60 47.68
CA HIS A 119 30.76 -7.11 46.46
C HIS A 119 30.31 -7.89 45.22
N LEU A 120 30.25 -9.23 45.30
CA LEU A 120 29.72 -10.06 44.22
C LEU A 120 28.25 -9.76 43.92
N LYS A 121 27.43 -9.59 44.96
CA LYS A 121 26.01 -9.24 44.83
C LYS A 121 25.84 -7.89 44.14
N LEU A 122 26.53 -6.85 44.61
CA LEU A 122 26.51 -5.52 43.99
C LEU A 122 27.03 -5.52 42.56
N GLY A 123 28.03 -6.36 42.25
CA GLY A 123 28.50 -6.58 40.88
C GLY A 123 27.39 -7.12 39.97
N SER A 124 26.69 -8.17 40.42
CA SER A 124 25.55 -8.73 39.68
C SER A 124 24.43 -7.70 39.49
N ASP A 125 24.09 -6.94 40.54
CA ASP A 125 23.05 -5.91 40.47
C ASP A 125 23.42 -4.79 39.49
N MET A 126 24.69 -4.38 39.47
CA MET A 126 25.23 -3.40 38.52
C MET A 126 25.10 -3.91 37.07
N ASP A 127 25.49 -5.16 36.82
CA ASP A 127 25.39 -5.79 35.49
C ASP A 127 23.93 -5.91 35.04
N HIS A 128 23.02 -6.28 35.93
CA HIS A 128 21.59 -6.33 35.65
C HIS A 128 21.03 -4.94 35.31
N LEU A 129 21.42 -3.91 36.06
CA LEU A 129 20.99 -2.54 35.82
C LEU A 129 21.54 -2.01 34.49
N GLN A 130 22.81 -2.28 34.19
CA GLN A 130 23.46 -1.89 32.94
C GLN A 130 22.79 -2.56 31.74
N ASN A 131 22.48 -3.85 31.82
CA ASN A 131 21.76 -4.58 30.79
C ASN A 131 20.33 -4.04 30.59
N SER A 132 19.64 -3.73 31.68
CA SER A 132 18.28 -3.15 31.63
C SER A 132 18.30 -1.76 31.00
N TYR A 133 19.28 -0.93 31.36
CA TYR A 133 19.49 0.38 30.76
C TYR A 133 19.78 0.29 29.27
N ALA A 134 20.63 -0.65 28.83
CA ALA A 134 20.94 -0.86 27.42
C ALA A 134 19.69 -1.23 26.60
N LYS A 135 18.87 -2.15 27.10
CA LYS A 135 17.58 -2.54 26.47
C LYS A 135 16.62 -1.37 26.35
N LEU A 136 16.45 -0.59 27.43
CA LEU A 136 15.55 0.56 27.43
C LEU A 136 16.03 1.65 26.46
N LYS A 137 17.36 1.86 26.38
CA LYS A 137 17.97 2.77 25.42
C LYS A 137 17.72 2.33 23.97
N GLU A 138 17.84 1.04 23.67
CA GLU A 138 17.54 0.50 22.35
C GLU A 138 16.06 0.70 21.98
N GLN A 139 15.14 0.40 22.90
CA GLN A 139 13.70 0.65 22.71
C GLN A 139 13.39 2.12 22.46
N LEU A 140 14.05 3.02 23.19
CA LEU A 140 13.90 4.47 22.98
C LEU A 140 14.37 4.88 21.58
N GLU A 141 15.51 4.37 21.11
CA GLU A 141 16.02 4.67 19.78
C GLU A 141 15.14 4.06 18.67
N LEU A 142 14.57 2.88 18.88
CA LEU A 142 13.59 2.28 17.97
C LEU A 142 12.32 3.14 17.89
N SER A 143 11.75 3.54 19.02
CA SER A 143 10.57 4.41 19.07
C SER A 143 10.82 5.76 18.40
N LYS A 144 12.00 6.37 18.62
CA LYS A 144 12.38 7.61 17.91
C LYS A 144 12.39 7.44 16.39
N ARG A 145 12.97 6.33 15.87
CA ARG A 145 12.98 6.05 14.43
C ARG A 145 11.56 5.84 13.89
N GLU A 146 10.71 5.16 14.64
CA GLU A 146 9.31 4.93 14.27
C GLU A 146 8.54 6.25 14.21
N ILE A 147 8.72 7.14 15.19
CA ILE A 147 8.12 8.48 15.22
C ILE A 147 8.51 9.27 13.97
N VAL A 148 9.79 9.28 13.60
CA VAL A 148 10.25 9.96 12.37
C VAL A 148 9.58 9.36 11.13
N GLY A 149 9.46 8.04 11.05
CA GLY A 149 8.76 7.36 9.95
C GLY A 149 7.26 7.69 9.88
N LEU A 150 6.60 7.81 11.04
CA LEU A 150 5.20 8.24 11.16
C LEU A 150 5.03 9.70 10.73
N GLN A 151 5.92 10.59 11.16
CA GLN A 151 5.90 12.01 10.80
C GLN A 151 6.04 12.23 9.29
N GLU A 152 6.93 11.50 8.62
CA GLU A 152 7.07 11.61 7.16
C GLU A 152 5.83 11.09 6.42
N ARG A 153 5.22 10.00 6.90
CA ARG A 153 3.94 9.52 6.35
C ARG A 153 2.81 10.53 6.54
N ASP A 154 2.73 11.15 7.71
CA ASP A 154 1.75 12.22 7.96
C ASP A 154 1.97 13.41 7.02
N ARG A 155 3.22 13.87 6.85
CA ARG A 155 3.57 14.93 5.89
C ARG A 155 3.12 14.61 4.46
N GLN A 156 3.32 13.37 4.01
CA GLN A 156 2.89 12.92 2.68
C GLN A 156 1.36 12.91 2.55
N LEU A 157 0.64 12.42 3.56
CA LEU A 157 -0.81 12.42 3.59
C LEU A 157 -1.36 13.84 3.60
N GLN A 158 -0.79 14.75 4.39
CA GLN A 158 -1.16 16.16 4.40
C GLN A 158 -0.97 16.80 3.01
N SER A 159 0.14 16.51 2.32
CA SER A 159 0.37 17.02 0.97
C SER A 159 -0.66 16.49 -0.04
N LYS A 160 -0.95 15.18 0.00
CA LYS A 160 -2.01 14.58 -0.84
C LYS A 160 -3.37 15.20 -0.55
N ASN A 161 -3.68 15.43 0.71
CA ASN A 161 -4.95 16.01 1.14
C ASN A 161 -5.09 17.46 0.63
N ARG A 162 -4.04 18.27 0.72
CA ARG A 162 -4.00 19.63 0.14
C ARG A 162 -4.23 19.61 -1.38
N ASN A 163 -3.60 18.67 -2.10
CA ASN A 163 -3.78 18.53 -3.54
C ASN A 163 -5.22 18.14 -3.90
N LEU A 164 -5.81 17.19 -3.18
CA LEU A 164 -7.21 16.79 -3.37
C LEU A 164 -8.19 17.93 -3.08
N HIS A 165 -7.94 18.73 -2.03
CA HIS A 165 -8.72 19.93 -1.75
C HIS A 165 -8.65 20.94 -2.89
N GLN A 166 -7.47 21.14 -3.49
CA GLN A 166 -7.31 22.04 -4.62
C GLN A 166 -8.05 21.53 -5.87
N LEU A 167 -7.95 20.24 -6.17
CA LEU A 167 -8.70 19.59 -7.26
C LEU A 167 -10.21 19.75 -7.06
N LEU A 168 -10.71 19.45 -5.87
CA LEU A 168 -12.12 19.61 -5.54
C LEU A 168 -12.59 21.06 -5.70
N LYS A 169 -11.77 22.03 -5.30
CA LYS A 169 -12.07 23.46 -5.49
C LYS A 169 -12.17 23.79 -6.98
N ASN A 170 -11.21 23.34 -7.79
CA ASN A 170 -11.22 23.58 -9.23
C ASN A 170 -12.47 22.99 -9.90
N GLU A 171 -12.84 21.76 -9.55
CA GLU A 171 -14.06 21.10 -10.06
C GLU A 171 -15.33 21.85 -9.64
N LYS A 172 -15.40 22.35 -8.39
CA LYS A 172 -16.52 23.18 -7.95
C LYS A 172 -16.64 24.47 -8.75
N ASP A 173 -15.51 25.14 -9.01
CA ASP A 173 -15.47 26.37 -9.81
C ASP A 173 -15.91 26.10 -11.26
N GLU A 174 -15.51 24.96 -11.83
CA GLU A 174 -15.93 24.57 -13.19
C GLU A 174 -17.41 24.22 -13.27
N VAL A 175 -17.93 23.45 -12.31
CA VAL A 175 -19.38 23.18 -12.20
C VAL A 175 -20.16 24.48 -12.08
N GLN A 176 -19.68 25.46 -11.28
CA GLN A 176 -20.34 26.75 -11.15
C GLN A 176 -20.34 27.54 -12.47
N LYS A 177 -19.24 27.52 -13.23
CA LYS A 177 -19.20 28.13 -14.57
C LYS A 177 -20.19 27.47 -15.53
N LEU A 178 -20.21 26.14 -15.59
CA LEU A 178 -21.16 25.40 -16.43
C LEU A 178 -22.60 25.68 -16.04
N GLN A 179 -22.90 25.74 -14.74
CA GLN A 179 -24.22 26.10 -14.24
C GLN A 179 -24.64 27.50 -14.69
N ASN A 180 -23.72 28.47 -14.66
CA ASN A 180 -23.96 29.83 -15.15
C ASN A 180 -24.23 29.86 -16.66
N ILE A 181 -23.49 29.07 -17.45
CA ILE A 181 -23.70 28.92 -18.90
C ILE A 181 -25.07 28.27 -19.20
N ILE A 182 -25.45 27.23 -18.46
CA ILE A 182 -26.75 26.57 -18.63
C ILE A 182 -27.88 27.56 -18.31
N SER A 183 -27.76 28.31 -17.22
CA SER A 183 -28.73 29.33 -16.82
C SER A 183 -28.87 30.43 -17.87
N SER A 184 -27.75 30.99 -18.34
CA SER A 184 -27.77 32.03 -19.39
C SER A 184 -28.34 31.52 -20.71
N ARG A 185 -28.05 30.26 -21.07
CA ARG A 185 -28.60 29.64 -22.27
C ARG A 185 -30.10 29.38 -22.14
N ALA A 186 -30.57 28.95 -20.96
CA ALA A 186 -31.99 28.77 -20.69
C ALA A 186 -32.77 30.10 -20.77
N THR A 187 -32.22 31.20 -20.28
CA THR A 187 -32.85 32.53 -20.42
C THR A 187 -32.88 32.98 -21.88
N GLN A 188 -31.79 32.77 -22.64
CA GLN A 188 -31.74 33.06 -24.07
C GLN A 188 -32.80 32.27 -24.86
N TYR A 189 -32.88 30.95 -24.65
CA TYR A 189 -33.90 30.12 -25.30
C TYR A 189 -35.33 30.56 -24.96
N ASN A 190 -35.59 30.94 -23.70
CA ASN A 190 -36.90 31.47 -23.31
C ASN A 190 -37.23 32.78 -24.04
N HIS A 191 -36.26 33.68 -24.21
CA HIS A 191 -36.46 34.93 -24.96
C HIS A 191 -36.75 34.66 -26.44
N ASP A 192 -36.00 33.76 -27.08
CA ASP A 192 -36.20 33.38 -28.48
C ASP A 192 -37.53 32.65 -28.69
N MET A 193 -37.91 31.76 -27.79
CA MET A 193 -39.21 31.08 -27.83
C MET A 193 -40.36 32.09 -27.75
N LYS A 194 -40.32 33.02 -26.79
CA LYS A 194 -41.33 34.10 -26.67
C LYS A 194 -41.37 35.00 -27.90
N ARG A 195 -40.23 35.22 -28.58
CA ARG A 195 -40.18 35.97 -29.84
C ARG A 195 -40.87 35.21 -30.96
N LYS A 196 -40.57 33.92 -31.10
CA LYS A 196 -41.19 33.04 -32.10
C LYS A 196 -42.69 32.88 -31.88
N GLU A 197 -43.12 32.76 -30.63
CA GLU A 197 -44.53 32.71 -30.26
C GLU A 197 -45.26 34.01 -30.64
N ARG A 198 -44.65 35.17 -30.41
CA ARG A 198 -45.18 36.47 -30.87
C ARG A 198 -45.28 36.57 -32.39
N GLU A 199 -44.27 36.10 -33.13
CA GLU A 199 -44.29 36.06 -34.60
C GLU A 199 -45.38 35.12 -35.13
N TYR A 200 -45.53 33.95 -34.51
CA TYR A 200 -46.57 32.98 -34.83
C TYR A 200 -47.97 33.55 -34.58
N ASN A 201 -48.20 34.20 -33.44
CA ASN A 201 -49.49 34.82 -33.13
C ASN A 201 -49.85 35.92 -34.14
N LYS A 202 -48.88 36.78 -34.52
CA LYS A 202 -49.09 37.78 -35.60
C LYS A 202 -49.46 37.12 -36.94
N LEU A 203 -48.79 36.02 -37.30
CA LEU A 203 -49.09 35.29 -38.53
C LEU A 203 -50.49 34.65 -38.46
N LYS A 204 -50.83 34.06 -37.32
CA LYS A 204 -52.15 33.50 -37.04
C LYS A 204 -53.24 34.56 -37.19
N GLU A 205 -53.07 35.74 -36.61
CA GLU A 205 -54.01 36.87 -36.74
C GLU A 205 -54.18 37.31 -38.20
N ARG A 206 -53.09 37.47 -38.96
CA ARG A 206 -53.15 37.80 -40.40
C ARG A 206 -53.90 36.74 -41.20
N LEU A 207 -53.67 35.46 -40.91
CA LEU A 207 -54.38 34.36 -41.57
C LEU A 207 -55.87 34.39 -41.23
N HIS A 208 -56.23 34.62 -39.96
CA HIS A 208 -57.63 34.76 -39.56
C HIS A 208 -58.29 35.95 -40.29
N GLN A 209 -57.63 37.10 -40.37
CA GLN A 209 -58.10 38.26 -41.13
C GLN A 209 -58.31 37.93 -42.61
N LEU A 210 -57.37 37.22 -43.26
CA LEU A 210 -57.52 36.79 -44.66
C LEU A 210 -58.70 35.83 -44.85
N VAL A 211 -58.92 34.91 -43.91
CA VAL A 211 -60.05 33.97 -43.96
C VAL A 211 -61.38 34.70 -43.77
N MET A 212 -61.45 35.65 -42.84
CA MET A 212 -62.67 36.45 -42.61
C MET A 212 -62.97 37.37 -43.80
N ASN A 213 -61.96 38.07 -44.34
CA ASN A 213 -62.12 38.95 -45.50
C ASN A 213 -62.50 38.21 -46.79
N LYS A 214 -62.23 36.90 -46.89
CA LYS A 214 -62.63 36.06 -48.03
C LYS A 214 -64.09 35.61 -48.00
N LYS A 215 -64.80 35.73 -46.87
CA LYS A 215 -66.23 35.38 -46.81
C LYS A 215 -67.13 36.44 -47.44
N ASP A 216 -66.65 37.68 -47.59
CA ASP A 216 -67.45 38.80 -48.11
C ASP A 216 -67.13 39.19 -49.57
N LYS A 217 -66.19 38.51 -50.25
CA LYS A 217 -65.86 38.79 -51.66
C LYS A 217 -65.76 37.50 -52.47
N LYS A 218 -66.69 37.36 -53.42
CA LYS A 218 -66.76 36.33 -54.47
C LYS A 218 -65.40 36.22 -55.17
N ILE A 219 -64.88 35.00 -55.26
CA ILE A 219 -63.56 34.66 -55.79
C ILE A 219 -63.45 35.13 -57.25
N ALA A 220 -62.76 36.25 -57.47
CA ALA A 220 -62.16 36.62 -58.74
C ALA A 220 -60.66 36.42 -58.61
N MET A 221 -60.10 35.61 -59.49
CA MET A 221 -58.67 35.31 -59.51
C MET A 221 -57.93 36.47 -60.19
N GLU A 222 -57.59 37.48 -59.41
CA GLU A 222 -56.68 38.56 -59.84
C GLU A 222 -55.26 38.25 -59.35
N VAL A 223 -54.41 37.81 -60.29
CA VAL A 223 -52.96 37.81 -60.10
C VAL A 223 -52.49 39.24 -60.30
N LEU A 224 -52.52 40.03 -59.23
CA LEU A 224 -52.00 41.39 -59.23
C LEU A 224 -50.86 41.52 -58.22
N ASN A 225 -49.66 41.64 -58.77
CA ASN A 225 -48.37 42.00 -58.17
C ASN A 225 -47.42 40.84 -57.78
N TYR A 226 -46.27 40.88 -58.45
CA TYR A 226 -45.12 39.98 -58.42
C TYR A 226 -44.64 39.65 -57.00
N VAL A 227 -44.21 38.39 -56.80
CA VAL A 227 -43.40 37.98 -55.64
C VAL A 227 -41.97 38.54 -55.79
N GLY A 228 -41.83 39.86 -55.64
CA GLY A 228 -40.57 40.53 -55.38
C GLY A 228 -40.46 40.76 -53.88
N ARG A 229 -39.63 39.96 -53.18
CA ARG A 229 -39.33 40.21 -51.77
C ARG A 229 -38.57 41.53 -51.64
N ALA A 230 -38.94 42.37 -50.68
CA ALA A 230 -38.32 43.68 -50.42
C ALA A 230 -36.84 43.64 -49.96
N ASP A 231 -36.24 42.45 -49.81
CA ASP A 231 -34.85 42.24 -49.37
C ASP A 231 -33.93 41.73 -50.50
N GLY A 232 -34.43 41.59 -51.74
CA GLY A 232 -33.61 41.18 -52.90
C GLY A 232 -32.99 39.77 -52.84
N LYS A 233 -33.11 39.05 -51.72
CA LYS A 233 -32.59 37.69 -51.56
C LYS A 233 -33.72 36.67 -51.74
N ARG A 234 -33.62 35.84 -52.79
CA ARG A 234 -34.40 34.61 -52.88
C ARG A 234 -34.01 33.73 -51.70
N GLY A 235 -34.99 33.10 -51.05
CA GLY A 235 -34.70 31.89 -50.29
C GLY A 235 -34.08 30.92 -51.29
N ALA A 236 -32.81 30.57 -51.10
CA ALA A 236 -32.14 29.64 -51.97
C ALA A 236 -32.94 28.34 -51.94
N TRP A 237 -33.56 28.02 -53.07
CA TRP A 237 -33.99 26.65 -53.32
C TRP A 237 -32.75 25.77 -53.15
N ARG A 238 -32.91 24.53 -52.67
CA ARG A 238 -31.87 23.51 -52.75
C ARG A 238 -31.45 23.41 -54.21
N THR A 239 -30.40 24.14 -54.56
CA THR A 239 -29.78 24.11 -55.88
C THR A 239 -28.54 23.26 -55.76
N ASP A 240 -28.16 22.58 -56.84
CA ASP A 240 -26.99 21.69 -56.88
C ASP A 240 -25.72 22.36 -56.34
N LYS A 241 -25.61 23.69 -56.46
CA LYS A 241 -24.51 24.49 -55.87
C LYS A 241 -24.54 24.58 -54.35
N THR A 242 -25.71 24.66 -53.73
CA THR A 242 -25.88 24.65 -52.26
C THR A 242 -25.70 23.26 -51.67
N GLU A 243 -26.14 22.20 -52.36
CA GLU A 243 -25.90 20.82 -51.91
C GLU A 243 -24.43 20.45 -52.09
N ALA A 244 -23.80 20.81 -53.21
CA ALA A 244 -22.35 20.65 -53.39
C ALA A 244 -21.53 21.38 -52.32
N ARG A 245 -21.95 22.59 -51.88
CA ARG A 245 -21.30 23.28 -50.76
C ARG A 245 -21.47 22.57 -49.42
N ASN A 246 -22.67 22.05 -49.14
CA ASN A 246 -22.92 21.32 -47.90
C ASN A 246 -22.17 19.97 -47.89
N GLU A 247 -22.06 19.31 -49.04
CA GLU A 247 -21.25 18.10 -49.22
C GLU A 247 -19.75 18.41 -49.09
N GLU A 248 -19.27 19.50 -49.67
CA GLU A 248 -17.89 19.98 -49.50
C GLU A 248 -17.56 20.28 -48.02
N GLU A 249 -18.47 20.92 -47.29
CA GLU A 249 -18.34 21.15 -45.85
C GLU A 249 -18.36 19.83 -45.06
N MET A 250 -19.21 18.87 -45.43
CA MET A 250 -19.25 17.53 -44.83
C MET A 250 -17.95 16.75 -45.07
N TYR A 251 -17.44 16.73 -46.31
CA TYR A 251 -16.16 16.09 -46.64
C TYR A 251 -14.99 16.76 -45.91
N LYS A 252 -15.03 18.09 -45.76
CA LYS A 252 -14.03 18.84 -45.00
C LYS A 252 -14.02 18.47 -43.52
N VAL A 253 -15.19 18.31 -42.89
CA VAL A 253 -15.30 17.84 -41.51
C VAL A 253 -14.78 16.41 -41.38
N LEU A 254 -15.19 15.52 -42.29
CA LEU A 254 -14.73 14.12 -42.29
C LEU A 254 -13.20 14.02 -42.45
N LEU A 255 -12.61 14.77 -43.38
CA LEU A 255 -11.15 14.84 -43.56
C LEU A 255 -10.45 15.38 -42.31
N SER A 256 -10.98 16.44 -41.69
CA SER A 256 -10.45 16.99 -40.44
C SER A 256 -10.47 15.96 -39.31
N ASP A 257 -11.55 15.17 -39.18
CA ASP A 257 -11.66 14.11 -38.18
C ASP A 257 -10.65 12.98 -38.44
N TYR A 258 -10.45 12.59 -39.71
CA TYR A 258 -9.43 11.61 -40.09
C TYR A 258 -8.01 12.10 -39.80
N GLU A 259 -7.70 13.37 -40.11
CA GLU A 259 -6.40 13.97 -39.80
C GLU A 259 -6.16 14.04 -38.28
N GLN A 260 -7.20 14.38 -37.51
CA GLN A 260 -7.13 14.39 -36.04
C GLN A 260 -6.90 12.97 -35.49
N ARG A 261 -7.61 11.97 -36.03
CA ARG A 261 -7.43 10.56 -35.66
C ARG A 261 -6.02 10.07 -35.98
N GLN A 262 -5.48 10.43 -37.14
CA GLN A 262 -4.12 10.09 -37.54
C GLN A 262 -3.08 10.73 -36.62
N LYS A 263 -3.26 12.00 -36.23
CA LYS A 263 -2.40 12.68 -35.25
C LYS A 263 -2.45 11.99 -33.88
N GLN A 264 -3.64 11.62 -33.39
CA GLN A 264 -3.79 10.87 -32.14
C GLN A 264 -3.05 9.54 -32.20
N LEU A 265 -3.23 8.77 -33.27
CA LEU A 265 -2.53 7.49 -33.46
C LEU A 265 -1.00 7.66 -33.49
N LEU A 266 -0.48 8.73 -34.09
CA LEU A 266 0.96 9.00 -34.10
C LEU A 266 1.50 9.31 -32.69
N VAL A 267 0.73 10.06 -31.88
CA VAL A 267 1.09 10.34 -30.49
C VAL A 267 1.05 9.07 -29.65
N GLU A 268 -0.03 8.29 -29.74
CA GLU A 268 -0.15 6.99 -29.05
C GLU A 268 0.98 6.03 -29.46
N ASN A 269 1.33 5.97 -30.75
CA ASN A 269 2.44 5.14 -31.22
C ASN A 269 3.79 5.59 -30.64
N ALA A 270 4.02 6.90 -30.52
CA ALA A 270 5.22 7.46 -29.89
C ALA A 270 5.26 7.15 -28.39
N GLU A 271 4.14 7.22 -27.68
CA GLU A 271 4.02 6.84 -26.27
C GLU A 271 4.27 5.34 -26.07
N LEU A 272 3.68 4.48 -26.91
CA LEU A 272 3.92 3.04 -26.88
C LEU A 272 5.39 2.70 -27.12
N LYS A 273 6.06 3.40 -28.05
CA LYS A 273 7.51 3.26 -28.26
C LYS A 273 8.31 3.65 -27.01
N LYS A 274 7.92 4.73 -26.31
CA LYS A 274 8.59 5.14 -25.06
C LYS A 274 8.40 4.09 -23.96
N VAL A 275 7.18 3.58 -23.76
CA VAL A 275 6.90 2.53 -22.78
C VAL A 275 7.70 1.27 -23.09
N LEU A 276 7.78 0.87 -24.37
CA LEU A 276 8.56 -0.29 -24.79
C LEU A 276 10.06 -0.12 -24.51
N GLN A 277 10.63 1.06 -24.79
CA GLN A 277 12.03 1.35 -24.46
C GLN A 277 12.28 1.37 -22.95
N GLN A 278 11.34 1.91 -22.17
CA GLN A 278 11.42 1.90 -20.72
C GLN A 278 11.39 0.47 -20.15
N MET A 279 10.46 -0.36 -20.63
CA MET A 279 10.42 -1.79 -20.26
C MET A 279 11.71 -2.51 -20.65
N LYS A 280 12.27 -2.24 -21.83
CA LYS A 280 13.57 -2.80 -22.25
C LYS A 280 14.69 -2.41 -21.28
N LYS A 281 14.74 -1.15 -20.86
CA LYS A 281 15.73 -0.64 -19.90
C LYS A 281 15.58 -1.30 -18.53
N GLU A 282 14.35 -1.44 -18.03
CA GLU A 282 14.06 -2.11 -16.75
C GLU A 282 14.45 -3.59 -16.79
N ILE A 283 14.09 -4.31 -17.85
CA ILE A 283 14.46 -5.73 -18.01
C ILE A 283 15.98 -5.89 -18.03
N ILE A 284 16.71 -5.03 -18.74
CA ILE A 284 18.18 -5.06 -18.76
C ILE A 284 18.75 -4.77 -17.37
N SER A 285 18.15 -3.85 -16.60
CA SER A 285 18.60 -3.54 -15.23
C SER A 285 18.40 -4.70 -14.24
N LEU A 286 17.41 -5.58 -14.48
CA LEU A 286 17.14 -6.76 -13.67
C LEU A 286 18.04 -7.95 -14.02
N LEU A 287 18.76 -7.89 -15.15
CA LEU A 287 19.72 -8.92 -15.53
C LEU A 287 21.06 -8.69 -14.78
N PRO A 288 21.73 -9.75 -14.30
CA PRO A 288 23.03 -9.62 -13.66
C PRO A 288 24.05 -8.99 -14.63
N PRO A 289 24.96 -8.10 -14.16
CA PRO A 289 26.05 -7.61 -14.99
C PRO A 289 26.80 -8.79 -15.59
N GLN A 290 26.81 -8.87 -16.92
CA GLN A 290 27.59 -9.87 -17.64
C GLN A 290 29.06 -9.59 -17.32
N LYS A 291 29.62 -10.32 -16.34
CA LYS A 291 31.06 -10.30 -16.07
C LYS A 291 31.74 -10.84 -17.32
N GLN A 292 32.18 -9.95 -18.20
CA GLN A 292 33.13 -10.29 -19.25
C GLN A 292 34.37 -10.83 -18.53
N LYS A 293 34.75 -12.07 -18.86
CA LYS A 293 36.04 -12.62 -18.45
C LYS A 293 37.12 -11.71 -19.04
N PRO A 294 38.19 -11.36 -18.29
CA PRO A 294 39.33 -10.65 -18.85
C PRO A 294 39.91 -11.51 -19.97
N LYS A 295 39.90 -10.97 -21.19
CA LYS A 295 40.61 -11.55 -22.32
C LYS A 295 42.11 -11.45 -22.01
N GLU A 296 42.77 -12.59 -21.98
CA GLU A 296 44.21 -12.69 -21.73
C GLU A 296 44.99 -11.77 -22.69
N ARG A 297 45.98 -11.09 -22.11
CA ARG A 297 46.98 -10.31 -22.83
C ARG A 297 47.76 -11.22 -23.78
N SER A 298 47.99 -10.73 -24.99
CA SER A 298 49.19 -11.09 -25.76
C SER A 298 49.87 -9.78 -26.13
N GLU A 299 51.16 -9.72 -25.82
CA GLU A 299 52.08 -8.61 -26.08
C GLU A 299 52.37 -8.48 -27.58
N ASP A 300 52.42 -7.25 -28.10
CA ASP A 300 53.64 -6.64 -28.65
C ASP A 300 53.38 -5.27 -29.31
N GLY A 301 54.17 -4.27 -28.89
CA GLY A 301 54.78 -3.27 -29.79
C GLY A 301 54.08 -1.91 -30.05
N PRO A 302 54.79 -0.75 -30.04
CA PRO A 302 54.22 0.58 -29.73
C PRO A 302 54.35 1.63 -30.86
N VAL A 303 53.46 2.65 -30.92
CA VAL A 303 53.77 4.01 -31.45
C VAL A 303 52.86 5.07 -30.81
N LEU A 304 53.48 6.19 -30.41
CA LEU A 304 52.93 7.46 -29.90
C LEU A 304 51.91 8.15 -30.84
N SER A 305 50.88 8.80 -30.30
CA SER A 305 50.75 10.28 -30.29
C SER A 305 49.36 10.73 -29.81
N ASP A 306 49.41 11.90 -29.18
CA ASP A 306 48.40 12.62 -28.40
C ASP A 306 47.31 13.26 -29.29
N LEU A 307 46.17 13.60 -28.65
CA LEU A 307 45.13 14.56 -29.06
C LEU A 307 43.73 14.00 -29.46
N GLU A 308 42.76 14.51 -28.68
CA GLU A 308 41.29 14.59 -28.84
C GLU A 308 40.41 13.56 -28.11
N GLU A 309 39.77 14.12 -27.07
CA GLU A 309 38.56 13.68 -26.39
C GLU A 309 37.42 13.37 -27.40
N ASP A 310 36.46 12.58 -26.94
CA ASP A 310 35.14 12.34 -27.58
C ASP A 310 34.97 11.10 -28.48
N ILE A 311 35.57 9.96 -28.10
CA ILE A 311 35.18 8.63 -28.63
C ILE A 311 34.96 7.64 -27.46
N GLY A 312 34.34 8.12 -26.39
CA GLY A 312 34.01 7.34 -25.19
C GLY A 312 32.56 6.87 -25.11
N GLU A 313 31.64 7.48 -25.87
CA GLU A 313 30.20 7.22 -25.75
C GLU A 313 29.63 6.28 -26.82
N LEU A 314 30.27 6.15 -28.00
CA LEU A 314 29.72 5.36 -29.09
C LEU A 314 29.79 3.83 -28.86
N ASN A 315 30.70 3.37 -28.00
CA ASN A 315 30.89 1.94 -27.74
C ASN A 315 29.93 1.36 -26.69
N LYS A 316 29.14 2.19 -26.02
CA LYS A 316 28.05 1.72 -25.15
C LYS A 316 26.76 1.49 -25.92
N GLU A 317 26.55 2.16 -27.05
CA GLU A 317 25.30 2.08 -27.82
C GLU A 317 25.12 0.73 -28.53
N ASN A 318 26.22 0.14 -29.03
CA ASN A 318 26.21 -1.17 -29.71
C ASN A 318 25.96 -2.37 -28.76
N MET A 319 25.95 -2.17 -27.44
CA MET A 319 25.56 -3.20 -26.45
C MET A 319 24.05 -3.19 -26.16
N TRP A 320 23.27 -2.29 -26.78
CA TRP A 320 21.82 -2.20 -26.54
C TRP A 320 20.97 -2.83 -27.64
N GLU A 321 21.59 -3.44 -28.66
CA GLU A 321 20.89 -4.11 -29.75
C GLU A 321 20.84 -5.64 -29.56
N LEU A 322 20.73 -6.12 -28.31
CA LEU A 322 20.26 -7.49 -28.12
C LEU A 322 18.80 -7.56 -28.59
N SER A 323 18.52 -8.43 -29.56
CA SER A 323 17.15 -8.73 -29.96
C SER A 323 16.33 -9.12 -28.73
N CYS A 324 15.04 -8.75 -28.70
CA CYS A 324 14.13 -9.12 -27.61
C CYS A 324 14.18 -10.62 -27.28
N GLU A 325 14.52 -11.44 -28.28
CA GLU A 325 14.72 -12.88 -28.16
C GLU A 325 15.87 -13.24 -27.21
N THR A 326 17.03 -12.60 -27.36
CA THR A 326 18.21 -12.87 -26.54
C THR A 326 18.03 -12.41 -25.10
N VAL A 327 17.37 -11.26 -24.90
CA VAL A 327 17.03 -10.75 -23.55
C VAL A 327 16.04 -11.68 -22.86
N ARG A 328 15.03 -12.16 -23.59
CA ARG A 328 14.05 -13.14 -23.07
C ARG A 328 14.72 -14.45 -22.68
N GLU A 329 15.63 -14.95 -23.50
CA GLU A 329 16.35 -16.20 -23.21
C GLU A 329 17.27 -16.05 -21.99
N GLN A 330 17.99 -14.93 -21.85
CA GLN A 330 18.82 -14.65 -20.68
C GLN A 330 18.01 -14.57 -19.38
N LEU A 331 16.86 -13.88 -19.41
CA LEU A 331 15.96 -13.78 -18.27
C LEU A 331 15.43 -15.16 -17.88
N THR A 332 14.97 -15.94 -18.86
CA THR A 332 14.45 -17.28 -18.63
C THR A 332 15.52 -18.20 -18.04
N ASN A 333 16.76 -18.11 -18.52
CA ASN A 333 17.88 -18.90 -17.99
C ASN A 333 18.30 -18.46 -16.58
N SER A 334 18.22 -17.18 -16.26
CA SER A 334 18.44 -16.67 -14.90
C SER A 334 17.40 -17.23 -13.93
N ILE A 335 16.11 -17.16 -14.29
CA ILE A 335 15.00 -17.71 -13.49
C ILE A 335 15.17 -19.22 -13.30
N ARG A 336 15.46 -19.97 -14.37
CA ARG A 336 15.73 -21.41 -14.29
C ARG A 336 16.91 -21.73 -13.37
N LYS A 337 17.95 -20.89 -13.35
CA LYS A 337 19.10 -21.08 -12.46
C LYS A 337 18.73 -20.84 -10.99
N GLN A 338 18.00 -19.76 -10.70
CA GLN A 338 17.50 -19.47 -9.35
C GLN A 338 16.56 -20.57 -8.84
N TRP A 339 15.67 -21.06 -9.71
CA TRP A 339 14.78 -22.18 -9.38
C TRP A 339 15.54 -23.46 -9.04
N ARG A 340 16.58 -23.80 -9.81
CA ARG A 340 17.44 -24.97 -9.51
C ARG A 340 18.15 -24.82 -8.17
N MET A 341 18.66 -23.63 -7.84
CA MET A 341 19.29 -23.37 -6.55
C MET A 341 18.31 -23.57 -5.39
N LEU A 342 17.09 -23.02 -5.53
CA LEU A 342 16.04 -23.17 -4.53
C LEU A 342 15.62 -24.64 -4.36
N LYS A 343 15.37 -25.34 -5.47
CA LYS A 343 15.01 -26.76 -5.47
C LYS A 343 16.06 -27.59 -4.73
N ASN A 344 17.35 -27.39 -5.04
CA ASN A 344 18.44 -28.09 -4.37
C ASN A 344 18.53 -27.76 -2.87
N HIS A 345 18.18 -26.54 -2.46
CA HIS A 345 18.17 -26.17 -1.05
C HIS A 345 17.02 -26.83 -0.30
N VAL A 346 15.83 -26.87 -0.89
CA VAL A 346 14.66 -27.58 -0.34
C VAL A 346 14.95 -29.07 -0.21
N GLU A 347 15.55 -29.69 -1.23
CA GLU A 347 15.94 -31.10 -1.21
C GLU A 347 17.01 -31.39 -0.14
N LYS A 348 17.92 -30.45 0.14
CA LYS A 348 18.88 -30.59 1.26
C LYS A 348 18.18 -30.55 2.62
N LEU A 349 17.21 -29.66 2.80
CA LEU A 349 16.43 -29.56 4.04
C LEU A 349 15.60 -30.84 4.26
N ASP A 350 14.97 -31.36 3.21
CA ASP A 350 14.18 -32.59 3.26
C ASP A 350 15.03 -33.82 3.62
N ASN A 351 16.22 -33.94 3.02
CA ASN A 351 17.20 -34.96 3.37
C ASN A 351 17.73 -34.81 4.81
N GLN A 352 17.82 -33.59 5.34
CA GLN A 352 18.23 -33.34 6.71
C GLN A 352 17.16 -33.77 7.72
N VAL A 353 15.89 -33.49 7.42
CA VAL A 353 14.73 -33.94 8.21
C VAL A 353 14.62 -35.47 8.21
N SER A 354 14.82 -36.10 7.05
CA SER A 354 14.82 -37.55 6.91
C SER A 354 15.94 -38.25 7.72
N ARG A 355 17.12 -37.62 7.81
CA ARG A 355 18.24 -38.12 8.64
C ARG A 355 17.98 -37.99 10.15
N VAL A 356 17.19 -37.02 10.58
CA VAL A 356 16.76 -36.88 11.98
C VAL A 356 15.74 -37.95 12.34
N HIS A 357 14.85 -38.33 11.42
CA HIS A 357 13.88 -39.41 11.62
C HIS A 357 14.52 -40.81 11.63
N SER A 358 15.55 -41.05 10.82
CA SER A 358 16.25 -42.35 10.77
C SER A 358 17.24 -42.57 11.93
N ARG A 359 17.79 -41.51 12.52
CA ARG A 359 18.75 -41.62 13.64
C ARG A 359 18.09 -41.77 15.01
N ALA A 360 16.77 -41.56 15.11
CA ALA A 360 16.02 -41.69 16.35
C ALA A 360 15.62 -43.14 16.70
N LEU A 361 15.97 -44.13 15.88
CA LEU A 361 15.62 -45.53 16.09
C LEU A 361 16.80 -46.44 16.49
N ASP A 362 18.01 -45.89 16.68
CA ASP A 362 19.15 -46.70 17.11
C ASP A 362 19.85 -46.07 18.32
N ASP A 363 19.53 -46.68 19.46
CA ASP A 363 20.22 -46.77 20.74
C ASP A 363 20.42 -45.48 21.61
N LYS A 364 19.88 -45.58 22.84
CA LYS A 364 20.01 -44.70 24.03
C LYS A 364 19.11 -43.46 24.19
N ASP A 365 17.79 -43.60 24.05
CA ASP A 365 16.88 -42.72 24.82
C ASP A 365 15.50 -43.36 25.09
N VAL A 366 15.49 -44.61 25.56
CA VAL A 366 14.27 -45.19 26.14
C VAL A 366 14.15 -44.65 27.55
N ILE A 367 13.45 -43.53 27.70
CA ILE A 367 12.92 -43.06 28.98
C ILE A 367 12.16 -44.23 29.61
N SER A 368 12.53 -44.64 30.83
CA SER A 368 11.87 -45.74 31.54
C SER A 368 10.36 -45.48 31.57
N ARG A 369 9.56 -46.54 31.45
CA ARG A 369 8.09 -46.45 31.51
C ARG A 369 7.62 -45.74 32.79
N GLU A 370 8.33 -45.93 33.90
CA GLU A 370 8.12 -45.22 35.16
C GLU A 370 8.30 -43.69 35.03
N ASP A 371 9.34 -43.23 34.33
CA ASP A 371 9.60 -41.80 34.15
C ASP A 371 8.55 -41.12 33.28
N HIS A 372 7.96 -41.87 32.35
CA HIS A 372 6.83 -41.40 31.56
C HIS A 372 5.56 -41.30 32.41
N GLU A 373 5.28 -42.32 33.24
CA GLU A 373 4.14 -42.34 34.16
C GLU A 373 4.21 -41.19 35.18
N LEU A 374 5.37 -40.94 35.77
CA LEU A 374 5.59 -39.82 36.70
C LEU A 374 5.42 -38.45 36.03
N LYS A 375 5.88 -38.30 34.78
CA LYS A 375 5.68 -37.05 34.02
C LYS A 375 4.20 -36.85 33.66
N THR A 376 3.48 -37.92 33.33
CA THR A 376 2.04 -37.82 33.06
C THR A 376 1.25 -37.45 34.30
N GLU A 377 1.56 -38.02 35.47
CA GLU A 377 0.91 -37.67 36.73
C GLU A 377 1.19 -36.21 37.13
N LYS A 378 2.42 -35.75 36.92
CA LYS A 378 2.78 -34.34 37.13
C LYS A 378 2.02 -33.40 36.21
N LEU A 379 1.90 -33.73 34.92
CA LEU A 379 1.15 -32.93 33.96
C LEU A 379 -0.35 -32.93 34.27
N GLU A 380 -0.90 -34.04 34.75
CA GLU A 380 -2.30 -34.09 35.21
C GLU A 380 -2.55 -33.15 36.40
N LEU A 381 -1.63 -33.10 37.37
CA LEU A 381 -1.69 -32.15 38.48
C LEU A 381 -1.58 -30.69 38.02
N GLU A 382 -0.66 -30.38 37.10
CA GLU A 382 -0.52 -29.05 36.53
C GLU A 382 -1.77 -28.62 35.75
N ILE A 383 -2.38 -29.54 34.99
CA ILE A 383 -3.65 -29.30 34.28
C ILE A 383 -4.77 -29.05 35.28
N GLN A 384 -4.83 -29.82 36.37
CA GLN A 384 -5.83 -29.64 37.41
C GLN A 384 -5.69 -28.27 38.11
N GLN A 385 -4.46 -27.86 38.42
CA GLN A 385 -4.16 -26.54 38.97
C GLN A 385 -4.54 -25.42 38.00
N CYS A 386 -4.24 -25.58 36.71
CA CYS A 386 -4.67 -24.63 35.68
C CYS A 386 -6.19 -24.52 35.59
N LYS A 387 -6.93 -25.64 35.69
CA LYS A 387 -8.40 -25.63 35.70
C LYS A 387 -8.96 -24.87 36.90
N GLU A 388 -8.37 -25.04 38.09
CA GLU A 388 -8.77 -24.29 39.29
C GLU A 388 -8.46 -22.79 39.16
N MET A 389 -7.32 -22.43 38.56
CA MET A 389 -6.97 -21.06 38.26
C MET A 389 -7.94 -20.43 37.24
N ILE A 390 -8.34 -21.16 36.20
CA ILE A 390 -9.34 -20.68 35.22
C ILE A 390 -10.70 -20.48 35.92
N LYS A 391 -11.11 -21.39 36.81
CA LYS A 391 -12.36 -21.29 37.56
C LYS A 391 -12.38 -20.07 38.48
N THR A 392 -11.28 -19.81 39.19
CA THR A 392 -11.14 -18.63 40.04
C THR A 392 -11.09 -17.33 39.23
N GLN A 393 -10.39 -17.31 38.10
CA GLN A 393 -10.39 -16.19 37.15
C GLN A 393 -11.79 -15.92 36.60
N GLN A 394 -12.57 -16.94 36.25
CA GLN A 394 -13.96 -16.79 35.81
C GLN A 394 -14.85 -16.21 36.91
N GLN A 395 -14.69 -16.66 38.16
CA GLN A 395 -15.44 -16.10 39.29
C GLN A 395 -15.08 -14.62 39.55
N LEU A 396 -13.80 -14.26 39.45
CA LEU A 396 -13.34 -12.86 39.56
C LEU A 396 -13.88 -11.98 38.44
N LEU A 397 -13.87 -12.47 37.19
CA LEU A 397 -14.48 -11.78 36.04
C LEU A 397 -15.98 -11.58 36.23
N GLN A 398 -16.68 -12.60 36.73
CA GLN A 398 -18.11 -12.53 37.00
C GLN A 398 -18.42 -11.55 38.15
N GLN A 399 -17.54 -11.47 39.15
CA GLN A 399 -17.63 -10.49 40.23
C GLN A 399 -17.29 -9.07 39.76
N GLN A 400 -16.35 -8.88 38.84
CA GLN A 400 -16.07 -7.59 38.21
C GLN A 400 -17.22 -7.11 37.32
N LEU A 401 -17.89 -8.01 36.59
CA LEU A 401 -19.08 -7.65 35.81
C LEU A 401 -20.28 -7.27 36.67
N MET A 402 -20.33 -7.76 37.92
CA MET A 402 -21.38 -7.45 38.89
C MET A 402 -21.00 -6.31 39.85
N SER A 403 -19.75 -5.82 39.77
CA SER A 403 -19.36 -4.54 40.35
C SER A 403 -19.95 -3.43 39.48
N PRO A 404 -20.53 -2.36 40.03
CA PRO A 404 -21.02 -1.25 39.23
C PRO A 404 -19.81 -0.62 38.52
N CYS A 405 -19.60 -0.98 37.26
CA CYS A 405 -18.65 -0.35 36.37
C CYS A 405 -19.28 0.96 35.88
N ASP A 406 -18.51 2.03 35.73
CA ASP A 406 -19.00 3.34 35.29
C ASP A 406 -19.88 3.19 34.03
N ASP A 407 -21.18 3.47 34.17
CA ASP A 407 -22.20 3.38 33.11
C ASP A 407 -21.75 4.12 31.83
N ASP A 408 -20.94 5.17 31.97
CA ASP A 408 -20.40 5.98 30.88
C ASP A 408 -19.47 5.20 29.93
N THR A 409 -18.67 4.27 30.45
CA THR A 409 -17.75 3.47 29.62
C THR A 409 -18.53 2.42 28.82
N THR A 410 -19.55 1.84 29.44
CA THR A 410 -20.45 0.87 28.79
C THR A 410 -21.30 1.56 27.71
N LEU A 411 -21.78 2.78 27.99
CA LEU A 411 -22.52 3.61 27.02
C LEU A 411 -21.67 3.97 25.81
N LEU A 412 -20.40 4.36 26.01
CA LEU A 412 -19.49 4.73 24.92
C LEU A 412 -19.21 3.54 23.98
N LEU A 413 -18.94 2.37 24.53
CA LEU A 413 -18.71 1.14 23.75
C LEU A 413 -19.97 0.73 22.97
N GLN A 414 -21.15 0.86 23.58
CA GLN A 414 -22.42 0.60 22.93
C GLN A 414 -22.69 1.61 21.80
N ASP A 415 -22.37 2.88 21.99
CA ASP A 415 -22.52 3.93 20.97
C ASP A 415 -21.56 3.72 19.79
N CYS A 416 -20.32 3.29 20.05
CA CYS A 416 -19.38 2.90 19.00
C CYS A 416 -19.88 1.72 18.15
N TYR A 417 -20.46 0.69 18.79
CA TYR A 417 -21.02 -0.45 18.07
C TYR A 417 -22.26 -0.06 17.23
N LEU A 418 -23.14 0.78 17.78
CA LEU A 418 -24.31 1.29 17.06
C LEU A 418 -23.90 2.18 15.87
N LEU A 419 -22.81 2.93 15.99
CA LEU A 419 -22.21 3.72 14.91
C LEU A 419 -21.73 2.84 13.75
N GLU A 420 -20.97 1.78 14.06
CA GLU A 420 -20.47 0.84 13.07
C GLU A 420 -21.62 0.11 12.34
N GLU A 421 -22.62 -0.34 13.08
CA GLU A 421 -23.82 -0.99 12.54
C GLU A 421 -24.61 -0.03 11.62
N ARG A 422 -24.73 1.24 12.02
CA ARG A 422 -25.40 2.28 11.23
C ARG A 422 -24.63 2.56 9.93
N GLU A 423 -23.31 2.62 9.98
CA GLU A 423 -22.47 2.83 8.79
C GLU A 423 -22.56 1.64 7.83
N ARG A 424 -22.51 0.40 8.34
CA ARG A 424 -22.70 -0.82 7.54
C ARG A 424 -24.05 -0.83 6.83
N LEU A 425 -25.14 -0.56 7.56
CA LEU A 425 -26.48 -0.46 6.98
C LEU A 425 -26.57 0.64 5.92
N GLN A 426 -25.89 1.77 6.11
CA GLN A 426 -25.86 2.85 5.14
C GLN A 426 -25.15 2.45 3.84
N GLU A 427 -24.10 1.63 3.92
CA GLU A 427 -23.41 1.04 2.76
C GLU A 427 -24.27 0.03 2.02
N GLU A 428 -24.92 -0.89 2.75
CA GLU A 428 -25.87 -1.85 2.17
C GLU A 428 -27.02 -1.13 1.44
N TRP A 429 -27.57 -0.08 2.05
CA TRP A 429 -28.59 0.78 1.43
C TRP A 429 -28.09 1.50 0.17
N ARG A 430 -26.81 1.88 0.13
CA ARG A 430 -26.19 2.48 -1.06
C ARG A 430 -26.08 1.45 -2.17
N LEU A 431 -25.61 0.25 -1.85
CA LEU A 431 -25.51 -0.87 -2.79
C LEU A 431 -26.88 -1.23 -3.38
N PHE A 432 -27.91 -1.32 -2.54
CA PHE A 432 -29.27 -1.61 -2.97
C PHE A 432 -29.83 -0.53 -3.91
N ARG A 433 -29.55 0.74 -3.64
CA ARG A 433 -29.92 1.84 -4.54
C ARG A 433 -29.19 1.78 -5.88
N GLU A 434 -27.91 1.43 -5.89
CA GLU A 434 -27.11 1.24 -7.11
C GLU A 434 -27.68 0.10 -7.95
N GLN A 435 -28.00 -1.04 -7.33
CA GLN A 435 -28.63 -2.18 -8.00
C GLN A 435 -29.99 -1.80 -8.59
N LYS A 436 -30.84 -1.11 -7.83
CA LYS A 436 -32.15 -0.62 -8.32
C LYS A 436 -31.99 0.29 -9.54
N LYS A 437 -30.98 1.17 -9.53
CA LYS A 437 -30.67 2.04 -10.67
C LYS A 437 -30.19 1.25 -11.88
N ASN A 438 -29.41 0.18 -11.69
CA ASN A 438 -28.95 -0.69 -12.77
C ASN A 438 -30.10 -1.48 -13.38
N PHE A 439 -30.97 -2.09 -12.57
CA PHE A 439 -32.17 -2.75 -13.06
C PHE A 439 -33.07 -1.81 -13.86
N GLU A 440 -33.20 -0.55 -13.41
CA GLU A 440 -33.99 0.45 -14.13
C GLU A 440 -33.36 0.82 -15.49
N LYS A 441 -32.03 0.86 -15.58
CA LYS A 441 -31.31 1.08 -16.86
C LYS A 441 -31.47 -0.12 -17.79
N GLU A 442 -31.28 -1.34 -17.28
CA GLU A 442 -31.48 -2.57 -18.04
C GLU A 442 -32.91 -2.65 -18.57
N ARG A 443 -33.90 -2.39 -17.71
CA ARG A 443 -35.32 -2.34 -18.09
C ARG A 443 -35.58 -1.37 -19.24
N ARG A 444 -34.98 -0.18 -19.21
CA ARG A 444 -35.07 0.78 -20.33
C ARG A 444 -34.39 0.27 -21.59
N SER A 445 -33.20 -0.31 -21.47
CA SER A 445 -32.45 -0.87 -22.59
C SER A 445 -33.21 -2.01 -23.27
N PHE A 446 -33.80 -2.93 -22.50
CA PHE A 446 -34.66 -4.00 -23.02
C PHE A 446 -35.91 -3.44 -23.70
N THR A 447 -36.53 -2.43 -23.11
CA THR A 447 -37.72 -1.78 -23.70
C THR A 447 -37.37 -1.12 -25.03
N GLU A 448 -36.24 -0.41 -25.10
CA GLU A 448 -35.76 0.23 -26.32
C GLU A 448 -35.38 -0.79 -27.40
N ALA A 449 -34.71 -1.88 -27.04
CA ALA A 449 -34.40 -2.98 -27.95
C ALA A 449 -35.67 -3.64 -28.52
N ALA A 450 -36.70 -3.84 -27.69
CA ALA A 450 -37.98 -4.38 -28.13
C ALA A 450 -38.71 -3.45 -29.10
N ILE A 451 -38.70 -2.13 -28.83
CA ILE A 451 -39.27 -1.12 -29.74
C ILE A 451 -38.51 -1.13 -31.07
N ARG A 452 -37.18 -1.15 -31.03
CA ARG A 452 -36.33 -1.18 -32.22
C ARG A 452 -36.59 -2.43 -33.08
N LEU A 453 -36.63 -3.61 -32.46
CA LEU A 453 -36.98 -4.85 -33.15
C LEU A 453 -38.39 -4.79 -33.77
N GLY A 454 -39.34 -4.14 -33.08
CA GLY A 454 -40.67 -3.90 -33.61
C GLY A 454 -40.67 -3.03 -34.87
N LEU A 455 -39.87 -1.96 -34.88
CA LEU A 455 -39.70 -1.09 -36.05
C LEU A 455 -39.01 -1.81 -37.21
N GLU A 456 -37.96 -2.57 -36.93
CA GLU A 456 -37.23 -3.36 -37.94
C GLU A 456 -38.13 -4.44 -38.56
N ARG A 457 -38.94 -5.15 -37.75
CA ARG A 457 -39.93 -6.10 -38.25
C ARG A 457 -40.97 -5.42 -39.13
N LYS A 458 -41.48 -4.26 -38.72
CA LYS A 458 -42.46 -3.50 -39.50
C LYS A 458 -41.87 -3.07 -40.86
N ALA A 459 -40.66 -2.54 -40.86
CA ALA A 459 -39.95 -2.18 -42.10
C ALA A 459 -39.78 -3.39 -43.03
N PHE A 460 -39.39 -4.54 -42.47
CA PHE A 460 -39.25 -5.78 -43.25
C PHE A 460 -40.59 -6.27 -43.84
N GLU A 461 -41.69 -6.14 -43.10
CA GLU A 461 -43.03 -6.46 -43.60
C GLU A 461 -43.49 -5.51 -44.70
N GLU A 462 -43.18 -4.21 -44.57
CA GLU A 462 -43.43 -3.19 -45.59
C GLU A 462 -42.60 -3.48 -46.86
N ASP A 463 -41.32 -3.81 -46.74
CA ASP A 463 -40.44 -4.19 -47.85
C ASP A 463 -40.92 -5.47 -48.54
N ARG A 464 -41.34 -6.49 -47.77
CA ARG A 464 -41.94 -7.70 -48.32
C ARG A 464 -43.23 -7.39 -49.07
N GLY A 465 -44.06 -6.50 -48.54
CA GLY A 465 -45.29 -6.03 -49.19
C GLY A 465 -45.00 -5.26 -50.48
N ALA A 466 -44.00 -4.38 -50.48
CA ALA A 466 -43.55 -3.64 -51.66
C ALA A 466 -42.99 -4.59 -52.73
N TRP A 467 -42.19 -5.58 -52.32
CA TRP A 467 -41.66 -6.61 -53.20
C TRP A 467 -42.77 -7.45 -53.83
N LEU A 468 -43.74 -7.93 -53.04
CA LEU A 468 -44.90 -8.65 -53.56
C LEU A 468 -45.71 -7.78 -54.53
N LYS A 469 -45.93 -6.51 -54.20
CA LYS A 469 -46.61 -5.56 -55.09
C LYS A 469 -45.84 -5.39 -56.40
N GLN A 470 -44.52 -5.29 -56.35
CA GLN A 470 -43.67 -5.22 -57.54
C GLN A 470 -43.75 -6.50 -58.38
N GLN A 471 -43.71 -7.67 -57.76
CA GLN A 471 -43.90 -8.97 -58.44
C GLN A 471 -45.27 -9.06 -59.12
N PHE A 472 -46.35 -8.64 -58.44
CA PHE A 472 -47.69 -8.60 -59.04
C PHE A 472 -47.76 -7.62 -60.22
N LEU A 473 -47.15 -6.44 -60.10
CA LEU A 473 -47.12 -5.44 -61.17
C LEU A 473 -46.29 -5.91 -62.36
N SER A 474 -45.14 -6.57 -62.15
CA SER A 474 -44.31 -7.13 -63.23
C SER A 474 -45.01 -8.27 -63.97
N MET A 475 -45.73 -9.15 -63.26
CA MET A 475 -46.53 -10.20 -63.88
C MET A 475 -47.75 -9.65 -64.64
N SER A 476 -48.24 -8.46 -64.26
CA SER A 476 -49.36 -7.79 -64.93
C SER A 476 -48.93 -7.00 -66.17
N THR A 477 -47.66 -6.58 -66.27
CA THR A 477 -47.11 -5.92 -67.46
C THR A 477 -46.79 -6.88 -68.61
N ASP A 478 -46.54 -8.16 -68.33
CA ASP A 478 -46.24 -9.15 -69.37
C ASP A 478 -47.48 -9.60 -70.17
N TYR A 479 -48.69 -9.30 -69.68
CA TYR A 479 -49.93 -9.59 -70.42
C TYR A 479 -50.25 -8.60 -71.57
N LYS A 480 -49.45 -7.54 -71.76
CA LYS A 480 -49.64 -6.58 -72.87
C LYS A 480 -48.57 -6.63 -73.97
N HIS A 481 -47.58 -7.53 -73.89
CA HIS A 481 -46.55 -7.71 -74.91
C HIS A 481 -46.33 -9.18 -75.30
N SER A 482 -47.41 -9.94 -75.51
CA SER A 482 -47.34 -11.29 -76.11
C SER A 482 -48.01 -11.38 -77.48
N GLU A 483 -47.61 -10.52 -78.41
CA GLU A 483 -47.66 -10.85 -79.84
C GLU A 483 -46.37 -10.31 -80.47
N ASN A 484 -45.39 -11.20 -80.63
CA ASN A 484 -44.61 -11.42 -81.86
C ASN A 484 -43.17 -11.91 -81.59
N VAL A 485 -42.93 -13.12 -82.12
CA VAL A 485 -41.73 -13.51 -82.88
C VAL A 485 -40.48 -13.95 -82.09
N THR A 486 -40.36 -15.29 -82.03
CA THR A 486 -39.21 -16.14 -82.45
C THR A 486 -37.84 -16.00 -81.76
N THR A 487 -37.44 -17.12 -81.14
CA THR A 487 -36.07 -17.50 -80.76
C THR A 487 -35.08 -17.46 -81.95
N PRO A 488 -33.77 -17.29 -81.70
CA PRO A 488 -32.94 -18.51 -81.65
C PRO A 488 -31.86 -18.55 -80.54
N SER A 489 -31.59 -19.79 -80.17
CA SER A 489 -30.54 -20.35 -79.31
C SER A 489 -29.12 -19.80 -79.50
N ALA A 490 -28.39 -19.63 -78.40
CA ALA A 490 -26.95 -19.94 -78.33
C ALA A 490 -26.55 -20.42 -76.92
N PHE A 491 -26.14 -21.68 -76.85
CA PHE A 491 -25.37 -22.28 -75.76
C PHE A 491 -24.05 -21.52 -75.55
N LEU A 492 -23.69 -21.22 -74.30
CA LEU A 492 -22.30 -21.34 -73.84
C LEU A 492 -22.28 -21.54 -72.31
N GLY A 493 -21.92 -22.75 -71.91
CA GLY A 493 -21.76 -23.12 -70.52
C GLY A 493 -20.51 -22.51 -69.89
N LYS A 494 -20.57 -22.32 -68.58
CA LYS A 494 -19.43 -22.47 -67.68
C LYS A 494 -19.93 -22.95 -66.33
N ASP A 495 -19.54 -24.17 -66.01
CA ASP A 495 -19.58 -24.76 -64.67
C ASP A 495 -18.95 -23.82 -63.64
N ILE A 496 -19.44 -23.85 -62.39
CA ILE A 496 -18.61 -23.92 -61.16
C ILE A 496 -19.51 -24.35 -59.98
N ASN A 497 -19.23 -25.56 -59.52
CA ASN A 497 -19.28 -26.12 -58.15
C ASN A 497 -20.45 -25.78 -57.20
N LEU A 498 -21.26 -26.83 -56.99
CA LEU A 498 -21.90 -27.17 -55.73
C LEU A 498 -20.87 -27.31 -54.60
N ASN A 499 -21.07 -26.60 -53.50
CA ASN A 499 -20.66 -27.12 -52.19
C ASN A 499 -21.76 -26.85 -51.17
N LYS A 500 -22.45 -27.93 -50.80
CA LYS A 500 -23.38 -27.97 -49.67
C LYS A 500 -22.58 -27.72 -48.39
N ARG A 501 -23.03 -26.79 -47.55
CA ARG A 501 -22.79 -26.87 -46.11
C ARG A 501 -24.11 -26.76 -45.37
N GLU A 502 -24.27 -27.75 -44.51
CA GLU A 502 -25.40 -28.07 -43.64
C GLU A 502 -25.71 -26.91 -42.70
N ILE A 503 -26.99 -26.60 -42.55
CA ILE A 503 -27.49 -25.81 -41.43
C ILE A 503 -28.11 -26.82 -40.46
N LEU A 504 -27.36 -27.18 -39.42
CA LEU A 504 -27.90 -27.80 -38.21
C LEU A 504 -28.67 -26.74 -37.40
N PRO A 505 -29.82 -27.08 -36.80
CA PRO A 505 -30.54 -26.17 -35.93
C PRO A 505 -29.89 -26.15 -34.55
N VAL A 506 -29.32 -25.02 -34.13
CA VAL A 506 -28.93 -24.84 -32.73
C VAL A 506 -30.19 -24.49 -31.93
N SER A 507 -30.59 -25.47 -31.13
CA SER A 507 -31.60 -25.41 -30.08
C SER A 507 -31.38 -24.21 -29.15
N LEU A 508 -32.38 -23.33 -29.05
CA LEU A 508 -32.54 -22.39 -27.94
C LEU A 508 -33.26 -23.14 -26.81
N THR A 509 -32.49 -23.79 -25.93
CA THR A 509 -32.96 -24.20 -24.60
C THR A 509 -32.43 -23.18 -23.60
N VAL A 510 -33.25 -22.17 -23.27
CA VAL A 510 -33.00 -21.32 -22.10
C VAL A 510 -33.94 -21.80 -21.00
N CYS A 511 -33.32 -22.40 -19.99
CA CYS A 511 -33.97 -22.82 -18.75
C CYS A 511 -34.60 -21.63 -18.03
N LEU A 512 -35.90 -21.71 -17.80
CA LEU A 512 -36.60 -21.01 -16.74
C LEU A 512 -36.29 -21.71 -15.41
N TYR A 513 -35.54 -21.05 -14.54
CA TYR A 513 -35.57 -21.31 -13.10
C TYR A 513 -35.45 -19.97 -12.39
N LEU A 514 -36.59 -19.43 -11.95
CA LEU A 514 -36.72 -18.54 -10.79
C LEU A 514 -38.21 -18.52 -10.41
N SER A 515 -38.60 -19.47 -9.56
CA SER A 515 -39.77 -19.38 -8.66
C SER A 515 -39.55 -20.43 -7.56
N GLY A 516 -39.34 -19.94 -6.34
CA GLY A 516 -38.94 -20.67 -5.15
C GLY A 516 -38.12 -19.76 -4.26
#